data_AF-A0A2M6ZU09-F1
#
_entry.id   AF-A0A2M6ZU09-F1
#
_cell.length_a   1.000
_cell.length_b   1.000
_cell.length_c   1.000
_cell.angle_alpha   90.00
_cell.angle_beta   90.00
_cell.angle_gamma   90.00
#
_symmetry.space_group_name_H-M   'P 1'
#
loop_
_entity.id
_entity.type
_entity.pdbx_description
1 polymer ?
#
loop_
_entity_poly.entity_id
_entity_poly.type
_entity_poly.pdbx_seq_one_letter_code
_entity_poly.pdbx_strand_id
1 'polypeptide(L)'
;EAIQDVVRQALERSLGDRITVRLNPQDYKTIIENQFEFKDVLDRTKRLHFKEDDTIAQGGCIVETEVGTIDAQIQTQMEAIRKALEL
;
A
#
# COMPACT_ATOMS: atom_id res chain seq x y z
N GLU A 1 5.71 -4.14 13.77
CA GLU A 1 6.65 -4.24 12.63
C GLU A 1 6.05 -4.83 11.34
N ALA A 2 4.90 -5.52 11.35
CA ALA A 2 4.35 -6.12 10.13
C ALA A 2 3.88 -5.12 9.05
N ILE A 3 3.27 -3.99 9.42
CA ILE A 3 2.64 -3.07 8.45
C ILE A 3 3.64 -2.32 7.57
N GLN A 4 4.83 -1.98 8.09
CA GLN A 4 5.85 -1.25 7.33
C GLN A 4 6.37 -2.07 6.16
N ASP A 5 6.54 -3.38 6.38
CA ASP A 5 6.97 -4.33 5.36
C ASP A 5 5.88 -4.53 4.30
N VAL A 6 4.61 -4.64 4.72
CA VAL A 6 3.47 -4.72 3.80
C VAL A 6 3.38 -3.47 2.91
N VAL A 7 3.52 -2.27 3.50
CA VAL A 7 3.54 -1.02 2.75
C VAL A 7 4.72 -0.97 1.79
N ARG A 8 5.92 -1.36 2.22
CA ARG A 8 7.11 -1.41 1.36
C ARG A 8 6.90 -2.33 0.16
N GLN A 9 6.46 -3.57 0.40
CA GLN A 9 6.17 -4.53 -0.67
C GLN A 9 5.08 -4.02 -1.62
N ALA A 10 4.04 -3.38 -1.10
CA ALA A 10 2.99 -2.78 -1.92
C ALA A 10 3.54 -1.63 -2.78
N LEU A 11 4.42 -0.79 -2.23
CA LEU A 11 5.09 0.30 -2.95
C LEU A 11 6.06 -0.20 -4.03
N GLU A 12 6.80 -1.28 -3.78
CA GLU A 12 7.68 -1.89 -4.79
C GLU A 12 6.89 -2.47 -5.96
N ARG A 13 5.69 -3.01 -5.69
CA ARG A 13 4.77 -3.48 -6.73
C ARG A 13 4.01 -2.33 -7.41
N SER A 14 4.01 -1.14 -6.81
CA SER A 14 3.31 0.04 -7.31
C SER A 14 4.06 0.72 -8.45
N LEU A 15 3.40 0.76 -9.59
CA LEU A 15 3.85 1.47 -10.79
C LEU A 15 3.23 2.88 -10.81
N GLY A 16 3.86 3.83 -11.47
CA GLY A 16 3.38 5.22 -11.58
C GLY A 16 4.10 6.23 -10.67
N ASP A 17 3.87 7.51 -10.97
CA ASP A 17 4.50 8.63 -10.27
C ASP A 17 3.72 9.02 -9.01
N ARG A 18 2.39 8.95 -9.07
CA ARG A 18 1.49 9.27 -7.95
C ARG A 18 1.00 8.01 -7.26
N ILE A 19 1.34 7.87 -5.98
CA ILE A 19 0.96 6.73 -5.15
C ILE A 19 0.29 7.24 -3.88
N THR A 20 -0.92 6.77 -3.61
CA THR A 20 -1.70 7.09 -2.42
C THR A 20 -1.89 5.82 -1.60
N VAL A 21 -1.33 5.76 -0.41
CA VAL A 21 -1.46 4.63 0.50
C VAL A 21 -2.48 4.98 1.58
N ARG A 22 -3.57 4.22 1.63
CA ARG A 22 -4.60 4.32 2.66
C ARG A 22 -4.34 3.27 3.73
N LEU A 23 -4.39 3.72 4.98
CA LEU A 23 -4.01 2.94 6.16
C LEU A 23 -5.06 3.13 7.25
N ASN A 24 -5.18 2.16 8.15
CA ASN A 24 -5.93 2.41 9.38
C ASN A 24 -5.34 3.61 10.15
N PRO A 25 -6.13 4.47 10.82
CA PRO A 25 -5.64 5.60 11.59
C PRO A 25 -4.59 5.25 12.67
N GLN A 26 -4.63 4.04 13.26
CA GLN A 26 -3.58 3.59 14.18
C GLN A 26 -2.26 3.34 13.46
N ASP A 27 -2.30 2.63 12.33
CA ASP A 27 -1.11 2.36 11.52
C ASP A 27 -0.58 3.64 10.88
N TYR A 28 -1.45 4.55 10.44
CA TYR A 28 -1.08 5.86 9.90
C TYR A 28 -0.22 6.66 10.89
N LYS A 29 -0.56 6.67 12.17
CA LYS A 29 0.27 7.32 13.21
C LYS A 29 1.65 6.69 13.32
N THR A 30 1.74 5.37 13.29
CA THR A 30 3.05 4.68 13.29
C THR A 30 3.85 4.96 12.01
N ILE A 31 3.19 5.05 10.86
CA ILE A 31 3.84 5.29 9.57
C ILE A 31 4.28 6.75 9.43
N ILE A 32 3.47 7.73 9.87
CA ILE A 32 3.80 9.16 9.75
C ILE A 32 5.02 9.52 10.61
N GLU A 33 5.19 8.87 11.76
CA GLU A 33 6.39 9.01 12.60
C GLU A 33 7.65 8.51 11.87
N ASN A 34 7.50 7.47 11.05
CA ASN A 34 8.59 6.85 10.28
C ASN A 34 8.60 7.22 8.78
N GLN A 35 7.82 8.23 8.37
CA GLN A 35 7.58 8.56 6.95
C GLN A 35 8.85 8.90 6.17
N PHE A 36 9.88 9.37 6.88
CA PHE A 36 11.16 9.76 6.29
C PHE A 36 11.87 8.56 5.66
N GLU A 37 11.76 7.37 6.25
CA GLU A 37 12.38 6.17 5.70
C GLU A 37 11.69 5.71 4.41
N PHE A 38 10.36 5.89 4.31
CA PHE A 38 9.61 5.53 3.10
C PHE A 38 9.90 6.47 1.93
N LYS A 39 10.17 7.75 2.21
CA LYS A 39 10.57 8.73 1.17
C LYS A 39 11.97 8.49 0.62
N ASP A 40 12.85 7.85 1.39
CA ASP A 40 14.20 7.51 0.95
C ASP A 40 14.20 6.28 0.04
N VAL A 41 13.31 5.32 0.33
CA VAL A 41 13.10 4.11 -0.49
C VAL A 41 12.41 4.42 -1.82
N LEU A 42 11.55 5.45 -1.85
CA LEU A 42 10.85 5.85 -3.07
C LEU A 42 11.70 6.83 -3.88
N ASP A 43 11.83 6.59 -5.19
CA ASP A 43 12.53 7.52 -6.08
C ASP A 43 11.98 8.94 -5.90
N ARG A 44 12.87 9.94 -5.79
CA ARG A 44 12.56 11.34 -5.45
C ARG A 44 11.50 11.98 -6.37
N THR A 45 11.29 11.37 -7.53
CA THR A 45 10.32 11.78 -8.54
C THR A 45 8.89 11.37 -8.15
N LYS A 46 8.73 10.23 -7.47
CA LYS A 46 7.41 9.69 -7.09
C LYS A 46 6.78 10.46 -5.93
N ARG A 47 5.52 10.82 -6.10
CA ARG A 47 4.65 11.48 -5.13
C ARG A 47 3.92 10.44 -4.27
N LEU A 48 4.47 10.17 -3.10
CA LEU A 48 3.82 9.35 -2.07
C LEU A 48 2.90 10.19 -1.18
N HIS A 49 1.65 9.75 -1.05
CA HIS A 49 0.66 10.34 -0.16
C HIS A 49 0.13 9.27 0.80
N PHE A 50 0.19 9.52 2.10
CA PHE A 50 -0.45 8.66 3.10
C PHE A 50 -1.80 9.25 3.49
N LYS A 51 -2.80 8.40 3.65
CA LYS A 51 -4.14 8.82 4.08
C LYS A 51 -4.67 7.85 5.12
N GLU A 52 -5.24 8.38 6.19
CA GLU A 52 -5.95 7.57 7.18
C GLU A 52 -7.34 7.18 6.66
N ASP A 53 -7.75 5.96 6.94
CA ASP A 53 -9.01 5.38 6.51
C ASP A 53 -9.53 4.40 7.57
N ASP A 54 -10.65 4.74 8.19
CA ASP A 54 -11.26 3.94 9.25
C ASP A 54 -11.94 2.66 8.72
N THR A 55 -12.16 2.55 7.40
CA THR A 55 -12.71 1.34 6.79
C THR A 55 -11.67 0.23 6.63
N ILE A 56 -10.38 0.57 6.77
CA ILE A 56 -9.27 -0.38 6.67
C ILE A 56 -8.99 -0.97 8.05
N ALA A 57 -8.97 -2.31 8.11
CA ALA A 57 -8.60 -3.02 9.33
C ALA A 57 -7.12 -2.79 9.69
N GLN A 58 -6.80 -2.81 10.98
CA GLN A 58 -5.43 -2.70 11.47
C GLN A 58 -4.53 -3.77 10.81
N GLY A 59 -3.36 -3.35 10.34
CA GLY A 59 -2.43 -4.21 9.60
C GLY A 59 -2.78 -4.41 8.12
N GLY A 60 -3.82 -3.74 7.61
CA GLY A 60 -4.13 -3.63 6.19
C GLY A 60 -3.68 -2.30 5.59
N CYS A 61 -3.32 -2.32 4.31
CA CYS A 61 -3.13 -1.09 3.52
C CYS A 61 -3.72 -1.25 2.12
N ILE A 62 -4.23 -0.15 1.57
CA ILE A 62 -4.70 -0.07 0.19
C ILE A 62 -3.80 0.91 -0.55
N VAL A 63 -3.29 0.53 -1.71
CA VAL A 63 -2.40 1.40 -2.50
C VAL A 63 -3.06 1.77 -3.83
N GLU A 64 -3.35 3.06 -3.99
CA GLU A 64 -3.94 3.62 -5.20
C GLU A 64 -2.86 4.33 -6.02
N THR A 65 -2.71 4.00 -7.30
CA THR A 65 -1.78 4.67 -8.22
C THR A 65 -2.51 5.18 -9.45
N GLU A 66 -1.94 6.15 -10.17
CA GLU A 66 -2.60 6.67 -11.39
C GLU A 66 -2.73 5.61 -12.50
N VAL A 67 -1.85 4.59 -12.47
CA VAL A 67 -1.84 3.51 -13.46
C VAL A 67 -2.73 2.33 -13.04
N GLY A 68 -3.29 2.35 -11.83
CA GLY A 68 -4.20 1.31 -11.29
C GLY A 68 -4.20 1.23 -9.76
N THR A 69 -5.19 0.53 -9.20
CA THR A 69 -5.27 0.30 -7.73
C THR A 69 -4.69 -1.06 -7.38
N ILE A 70 -3.67 -1.08 -6.53
CA ILE A 70 -3.10 -2.30 -5.95
C ILE A 70 -3.68 -2.48 -4.56
N ASP A 71 -4.61 -3.43 -4.46
CA ASP A 71 -5.19 -3.82 -3.19
C ASP A 71 -4.24 -4.79 -2.47
N ALA A 72 -3.54 -4.29 -1.45
CA ALA A 72 -2.64 -5.08 -0.61
C ALA A 72 -3.34 -5.64 0.63
N GLN A 73 -4.68 -5.78 0.60
CA GLN A 73 -5.34 -6.59 1.61
C GLN A 73 -4.94 -8.05 1.41
N ILE A 74 -4.49 -8.68 2.50
CA ILE A 74 -4.09 -10.09 2.61
C ILE A 74 -5.12 -11.08 2.02
N GLN A 75 -6.36 -10.66 1.76
CA GLN A 75 -7.41 -11.50 1.18
C GLN A 75 -7.40 -11.59 -0.36
N THR A 76 -6.79 -10.64 -1.08
CA THR A 76 -6.88 -10.60 -2.55
C THR A 76 -5.95 -11.61 -3.25
N GLN A 77 -4.96 -12.16 -2.54
CA GLN A 77 -4.07 -13.21 -3.05
C GLN A 77 -4.82 -14.52 -3.40
N MET A 78 -6.03 -14.75 -2.88
CA MET A 78 -6.80 -15.97 -3.20
C MET A 78 -7.67 -15.88 -4.47
N GLU A 79 -7.93 -14.69 -5.01
CA GLU A 79 -8.73 -14.55 -6.25
C GLU A 79 -7.89 -14.65 -7.53
N ALA A 80 -6.61 -14.29 -7.47
CA ALA A 80 -5.71 -14.36 -8.62
C ALA A 80 -5.48 -15.80 -9.14
N ILE A 81 -5.60 -16.81 -8.27
CA ILE A 81 -5.49 -18.23 -8.67
C ILE A 81 -6.76 -18.70 -9.40
N ARG A 82 -7.94 -18.12 -9.12
CA ARG A 82 -9.20 -18.53 -9.76
C ARG A 82 -9.31 -18.06 -11.21
N LYS A 83 -8.80 -16.86 -11.50
CA LYS A 83 -8.85 -16.28 -12.85
C LYS A 83 -7.87 -16.88 -13.86
N ALA A 84 -6.90 -17.68 -13.40
CA ALA A 84 -5.97 -18.42 -14.25
C ALA A 84 -6.51 -19.81 -14.66
N LEU A 85 -7.66 -20.24 -14.14
CA LEU A 85 -8.28 -21.55 -14.39
C LEU A 85 -9.62 -21.47 -15.14
N GLU A 86 -10.04 -20.28 -15.59
CA GLU A 86 -11.15 -20.17 -16.55
C GLU A 86 -10.64 -20.59 -17.94
N LEU A 87 -10.75 -21.90 -18.20
CA LEU A 87 -10.85 -22.50 -19.54
C LEU A 87 -12.15 -22.07 -20.22
#